data_AF-A0A482PQ38-F1
#
_entry.id   AF-A0A482PQ38-F1
#
_cell.length_a   1.000
_cell.length_b   1.000
_cell.length_c   1.000
_cell.angle_alpha   90.00
_cell.angle_beta   90.00
_cell.angle_gamma   90.00
#
_symmetry.space_group_name_H-M   'P 1'
#
loop_
_entity.id
_entity.type
_entity.pdbx_description
1 polymer ?
#
loop_
_entity_poly.entity_id
_entity_poly.type
_entity_poly.pdbx_seq_one_letter_code
_entity_poly.pdbx_strand_id
1 'polypeptide(L)'
;MFQSSLLGRITDASQKMAAEVHLRSLRDSFIIAVPFLVLAGLFIMLNYVIFDTNGMLSNLLSTETLLRLRNIGERILNGTMNILSLMLVILVAYHIASKKKHHTPVIPAMVALAVFYVLMPVETTQTLANGQEIKQTGIVPYAYTNAGGVFLAILTAILSTRLFLWISKSKRLQIRLGDEVPPMVVQSFQAMFSIMLTIGLFALLAFAVNTLGHTEVQALIQTLIQAPLVHLTTNLPGFLTLTTLTNILFSLGIHPGGIINPVLEPPLLVAMQENMAAFASGQVPPHIIVLPFRDLYGHMGGTGSTLALLLAVFIRSKLSSHRKFSRTVIAPGVFNINEPVIFGFPVLYNPLMMIPFILYPQINFIIAYFATSWGWVSKIVAYVPWSVPPFISGWLGSGGDFRNVILQAVLLALGVVIYMPFLQAYENAIMKSRNEKVIDELAAAPKEETTLDSPADIHLLDGKTIILACNEGMSTSLMASKMRKYTESQNCTLTIYAVNAGRLAQEYEQAQLILLGPQLAYLQETIAQDINHHCPVAPIDPQHFSKLDGPAAVQAALTFFIKEKS
;
A
#
# COMPACT_ATOMS: atom_id res chain seq x y z
N MET A 1 -7.46 21.14 18.45
CA MET A 1 -7.76 21.98 17.27
C MET A 1 -6.50 22.58 16.60
N PHE A 2 -5.33 21.91 16.65
CA PHE A 2 -4.08 22.36 15.99
C PHE A 2 -3.31 21.17 15.39
N GLN A 3 -3.98 20.32 14.58
CA GLN A 3 -3.28 19.42 13.66
C GLN A 3 -2.68 20.27 12.53
N SER A 4 -1.46 20.75 12.78
CA SER A 4 -0.55 21.62 12.02
C SER A 4 -0.90 21.94 10.55
N SER A 5 -0.89 23.23 10.20
CA SER A 5 -1.07 23.73 8.82
C SER A 5 -0.10 23.09 7.80
N LEU A 6 1.07 22.63 8.25
CA LEU A 6 2.04 21.93 7.40
C LEU A 6 1.57 20.52 7.02
N LEU A 7 1.14 19.70 7.98
CA LEU A 7 0.65 18.34 7.69
C LEU A 7 -0.61 18.38 6.82
N GLY A 8 -1.50 19.36 7.05
CA GLY A 8 -2.65 19.61 6.18
C GLY A 8 -2.21 19.93 4.75
N ARG A 9 -1.26 20.86 4.57
CA ARG A 9 -0.71 21.20 3.24
C ARG A 9 -0.04 20.01 2.54
N ILE A 10 0.73 19.21 3.28
CA ILE A 10 1.37 18.00 2.74
C ILE A 10 0.31 16.99 2.30
N THR A 11 -0.74 16.80 3.10
CA THR A 11 -1.86 15.91 2.78
C THR A 11 -2.61 16.39 1.53
N ASP A 12 -2.94 17.68 1.45
CA ASP A 12 -3.62 18.25 0.28
C ASP A 12 -2.79 18.12 -1.00
N ALA A 13 -1.49 18.42 -0.92
CA ALA A 13 -0.56 18.25 -2.05
C ALA A 13 -0.47 16.78 -2.48
N SER A 14 -0.36 15.87 -1.50
CA SER A 14 -0.33 14.42 -1.71
C SER A 14 -1.58 13.90 -2.40
N GLN A 15 -2.76 14.34 -1.96
CA GLN A 15 -4.04 13.97 -2.59
C GLN A 15 -4.15 14.51 -4.02
N LYS A 16 -3.72 15.75 -4.28
CA LYS A 16 -3.70 16.33 -5.63
C LYS A 16 -2.79 15.56 -6.57
N MET A 17 -1.58 15.22 -6.13
CA MET A 17 -0.64 14.39 -6.90
C MET A 17 -1.22 13.00 -7.17
N ALA A 18 -1.73 12.34 -6.13
CA ALA A 18 -2.35 11.03 -6.25
C ALA A 18 -3.62 11.03 -7.12
N ALA A 19 -4.27 12.20 -7.29
CA ALA A 19 -5.42 12.39 -8.17
C ALA A 19 -5.04 12.86 -9.60
N GLU A 20 -3.77 13.13 -9.89
CA GLU A 20 -3.36 13.57 -11.23
C GLU A 20 -3.60 12.44 -12.25
N VAL A 21 -4.21 12.78 -13.39
CA VAL A 21 -4.75 11.78 -14.35
C VAL A 21 -3.64 10.96 -15.00
N HIS A 22 -2.51 11.58 -15.34
CA HIS A 22 -1.39 10.91 -16.00
C HIS A 22 -0.64 10.01 -15.01
N LEU A 23 -0.34 10.49 -13.80
CA LEU A 23 0.31 9.66 -12.77
C LEU A 23 -0.54 8.45 -12.38
N ARG A 24 -1.86 8.64 -12.21
CA ARG A 24 -2.77 7.51 -11.97
C ARG A 24 -2.83 6.55 -13.16
N SER A 25 -2.88 7.06 -14.38
CA SER A 25 -2.91 6.21 -15.58
C SER A 25 -1.63 5.42 -15.76
N LEU A 26 -0.47 6.02 -15.47
CA LEU A 26 0.81 5.36 -15.45
C LEU A 26 0.81 4.22 -14.42
N ARG A 27 0.48 4.53 -13.17
CA ARG A 27 0.39 3.55 -12.08
C ARG A 27 -0.50 2.37 -12.43
N ASP A 28 -1.74 2.64 -12.84
CA ASP A 28 -2.72 1.58 -13.14
C ASP A 28 -2.26 0.70 -14.32
N SER A 29 -1.58 1.28 -15.32
CA SER A 29 -1.02 0.54 -16.46
C SER A 29 0.12 -0.38 -16.06
N PHE A 30 1.03 0.08 -15.19
CA PHE A 30 2.12 -0.75 -14.69
C PHE A 30 1.60 -1.89 -13.80
N ILE A 31 0.58 -1.65 -12.98
CA ILE A 31 -0.06 -2.71 -12.18
C ILE A 31 -0.60 -3.84 -13.07
N ILE A 32 -1.21 -3.51 -14.21
CA ILE A 32 -1.70 -4.51 -15.18
C ILE A 32 -0.55 -5.28 -15.85
N ALA A 33 0.64 -4.68 -15.99
CA ALA A 33 1.80 -5.34 -16.57
C ALA A 33 2.47 -6.34 -15.60
N VAL A 34 2.29 -6.18 -14.28
CA VAL A 34 2.96 -7.01 -13.26
C VAL A 34 2.77 -8.53 -13.48
N PRO A 35 1.57 -9.09 -13.70
CA PRO A 35 1.41 -10.53 -13.92
C PRO A 35 2.25 -11.09 -15.09
N PHE A 36 2.44 -10.31 -16.15
CA PHE A 36 3.28 -10.69 -17.29
C PHE A 36 4.77 -10.69 -16.90
N LEU A 37 5.19 -9.74 -16.08
CA LEU A 37 6.55 -9.69 -15.54
C LEU A 37 6.82 -10.84 -14.56
N VAL A 38 5.84 -11.23 -13.75
CA VAL A 38 5.93 -12.41 -12.86
C VAL A 38 6.12 -13.67 -13.69
N LEU A 39 5.29 -13.86 -14.73
CA LEU A 39 5.42 -14.99 -15.63
C LEU A 39 6.78 -15.00 -16.33
N ALA A 40 7.26 -13.85 -16.80
CA ALA A 40 8.60 -13.72 -17.37
C ALA A 40 9.69 -14.10 -16.36
N GLY A 41 9.64 -13.59 -15.13
CA GLY A 41 10.60 -13.92 -14.06
C GLY A 41 10.63 -15.41 -13.73
N LEU A 42 9.48 -16.07 -13.67
CA LEU A 42 9.40 -17.52 -13.49
C LEU A 42 10.09 -18.28 -14.63
N PHE A 43 9.87 -17.87 -15.88
CA PHE A 43 10.51 -18.52 -17.02
C PHE A 43 11.98 -18.15 -17.20
N ILE A 44 12.42 -16.99 -16.69
CA ILE A 44 13.86 -16.74 -16.51
C ILE A 44 14.47 -17.77 -15.55
N MET A 45 13.81 -18.08 -14.42
CA MET A 45 14.28 -19.12 -13.49
C MET A 45 14.26 -20.51 -14.11
N LEU A 46 13.14 -20.89 -14.74
CA LEU A 46 13.02 -22.21 -15.35
C LEU A 46 14.06 -22.39 -16.45
N ASN A 47 14.22 -21.42 -17.35
CA ASN A 47 15.15 -21.57 -18.47
C ASN A 47 16.60 -21.52 -18.00
N TYR A 48 16.98 -20.53 -17.19
CA TYR A 48 18.39 -20.19 -16.98
C TYR A 48 18.97 -20.69 -15.66
N VAL A 49 18.18 -21.40 -14.84
CA VAL A 49 18.65 -22.05 -13.60
C VAL A 49 18.28 -23.53 -13.59
N ILE A 50 17.02 -23.86 -13.91
CA ILE A 50 16.54 -25.25 -13.81
C ILE A 50 16.89 -26.04 -15.07
N PHE A 51 16.52 -25.52 -16.25
CA PHE A 51 16.73 -26.12 -17.56
C PHE A 51 18.02 -25.68 -18.24
N ASP A 52 18.90 -24.97 -17.53
CA ASP A 52 20.23 -24.68 -18.05
C ASP A 52 21.00 -25.99 -18.28
N THR A 53 21.88 -25.99 -19.28
CA THR A 53 22.70 -27.16 -19.61
C THR A 53 23.68 -27.52 -18.50
N ASN A 54 24.00 -26.56 -17.62
CA ASN A 54 24.73 -26.74 -16.36
C ASN A 54 23.83 -26.50 -15.14
N GLY A 55 22.51 -26.50 -15.33
CA GLY A 55 21.49 -26.20 -14.33
C GLY A 55 21.12 -27.38 -13.45
N MET A 56 20.06 -27.21 -12.65
CA MET A 56 19.63 -28.20 -11.64
C MET A 56 19.26 -29.56 -12.24
N LEU A 57 18.71 -29.59 -13.47
CA LEU A 57 18.30 -30.84 -14.13
C LEU A 57 19.33 -31.37 -15.13
N SER A 58 20.52 -30.76 -15.21
CA SER A 58 21.59 -31.16 -16.15
C SER A 58 22.00 -32.64 -16.04
N ASN A 59 22.00 -33.19 -14.82
CA ASN A 59 22.34 -34.59 -14.58
C ASN A 59 21.18 -35.58 -14.80
N LEU A 60 19.95 -35.08 -14.96
CA LEU A 60 18.73 -35.90 -15.07
C LEU A 60 18.18 -35.98 -16.49
N LEU A 61 18.44 -34.96 -17.31
CA LEU A 61 17.90 -34.84 -18.67
C LEU A 61 19.03 -34.58 -19.67
N SER A 62 18.84 -35.04 -20.91
CA SER A 62 19.80 -34.75 -21.99
C SER A 62 19.84 -33.26 -22.33
N THR A 63 20.99 -32.77 -22.80
CA THR A 63 21.16 -31.39 -23.29
C THR A 63 20.11 -31.01 -24.33
N GLU A 64 19.78 -31.93 -25.26
CA GLU A 64 18.76 -31.68 -26.28
C GLU A 64 17.36 -31.49 -25.66
N THR A 65 17.00 -32.32 -24.66
CA THR A 65 15.74 -32.19 -23.94
C THR A 65 15.66 -30.85 -23.20
N LEU A 66 16.73 -30.45 -22.53
CA LEU A 66 16.82 -29.18 -21.81
C LEU A 66 16.63 -27.98 -22.74
N LEU A 67 17.30 -27.98 -23.90
CA LEU A 67 17.15 -26.92 -24.91
C LEU A 67 15.74 -26.88 -25.50
N ARG A 68 15.09 -28.03 -25.73
CA ARG A 68 13.69 -28.08 -26.17
C ARG A 68 12.74 -27.51 -25.14
N LEU A 69 12.95 -27.81 -23.85
CA LEU A 69 12.14 -27.24 -22.76
C LEU A 69 12.32 -25.72 -22.65
N ARG A 70 13.54 -25.22 -22.84
CA ARG A 70 13.83 -23.77 -22.86
C ARG A 70 13.03 -23.02 -23.92
N ASN A 71 12.76 -23.63 -25.08
CA ASN A 71 12.00 -22.97 -26.14
C ASN A 71 10.57 -22.57 -25.71
N ILE A 72 9.96 -23.33 -24.79
CA ILE A 72 8.67 -22.94 -24.18
C ILE A 72 8.82 -21.60 -23.47
N GLY A 73 9.85 -21.47 -22.63
CA GLY A 73 10.14 -20.23 -21.93
C GLY A 73 10.52 -19.09 -22.85
N GLU A 74 11.30 -19.31 -23.90
CA GLU A 74 11.64 -18.26 -24.88
C GLU A 74 10.41 -17.65 -25.55
N ARG A 75 9.44 -18.49 -25.93
CA ARG A 75 8.16 -18.03 -26.49
C ARG A 75 7.38 -17.18 -25.49
N ILE A 76 7.39 -17.58 -24.22
CA ILE A 76 6.72 -16.82 -23.14
C ILE A 76 7.43 -15.49 -22.91
N LEU A 77 8.76 -15.45 -22.86
CA LEU A 77 9.55 -14.23 -22.74
C LEU A 77 9.27 -13.27 -23.91
N ASN A 78 9.15 -13.81 -25.14
CA ASN A 78 8.78 -13.05 -26.32
C ASN A 78 7.39 -12.41 -26.21
N GLY A 79 6.41 -13.13 -25.64
CA GLY A 79 5.05 -12.64 -25.43
C GLY A 79 4.83 -11.82 -24.14
N THR A 80 5.87 -11.57 -23.36
CA THR A 80 5.77 -10.87 -22.07
C THR A 80 6.82 -9.76 -21.98
N MET A 81 8.03 -10.12 -21.55
CA MET A 81 9.19 -9.26 -21.35
C MET A 81 9.52 -8.40 -22.58
N ASN A 82 9.56 -9.04 -23.75
CA ASN A 82 10.06 -8.41 -24.98
C ASN A 82 9.05 -7.47 -25.66
N ILE A 83 7.80 -7.44 -25.19
CA ILE A 83 6.74 -6.55 -25.69
C ILE A 83 6.23 -5.56 -24.63
N LEU A 84 6.94 -5.41 -23.51
CA LEU A 84 6.52 -4.60 -22.38
C LEU A 84 6.15 -3.15 -22.78
N SER A 85 6.95 -2.48 -23.62
CA SER A 85 6.66 -1.10 -24.01
C SER A 85 5.43 -1.00 -24.93
N LEU A 86 5.18 -2.01 -25.77
CA LEU A 86 3.97 -2.11 -26.59
C LEU A 86 2.71 -2.24 -25.72
N MET A 87 2.79 -3.04 -24.67
CA MET A 87 1.69 -3.15 -23.71
C MET A 87 1.45 -1.82 -23.00
N LEU A 88 2.53 -1.17 -22.54
CA LEU A 88 2.43 0.07 -21.79
C LEU A 88 1.93 1.25 -22.63
N VAL A 89 2.32 1.39 -23.91
CA VAL A 89 1.82 2.50 -24.74
C VAL A 89 0.30 2.41 -24.89
N ILE A 90 -0.24 1.21 -25.12
CA ILE A 90 -1.68 0.96 -25.24
C ILE A 90 -2.37 1.22 -23.90
N LEU A 91 -1.87 0.60 -22.82
CA LEU A 91 -2.49 0.70 -21.50
C LEU A 91 -2.51 2.14 -20.99
N VAL A 92 -1.39 2.88 -21.09
CA VAL A 92 -1.31 4.26 -20.60
C VAL A 92 -2.26 5.16 -21.39
N ALA A 93 -2.27 5.06 -22.72
CA ALA A 93 -3.16 5.84 -23.58
C ALA A 93 -4.64 5.53 -23.31
N TYR A 94 -4.98 4.24 -23.19
CA TYR A 94 -6.32 3.78 -22.85
C TYR A 94 -6.78 4.35 -21.49
N HIS A 95 -5.95 4.24 -20.44
CA HIS A 95 -6.31 4.75 -19.12
C HIS A 95 -6.47 6.27 -19.10
N ILE A 96 -5.62 7.03 -19.83
CA ILE A 96 -5.77 8.48 -19.94
C ILE A 96 -7.09 8.82 -20.62
N ALA A 97 -7.42 8.18 -21.73
CA ALA A 97 -8.66 8.43 -22.47
C ALA A 97 -9.91 8.03 -21.67
N SER A 98 -9.87 6.88 -20.99
CA SER A 98 -10.95 6.40 -20.12
C SER A 98 -11.18 7.35 -18.94
N LYS A 99 -10.13 7.78 -18.24
CA LYS A 99 -10.25 8.74 -17.12
C LYS A 99 -10.71 10.12 -17.57
N LYS A 100 -10.42 10.50 -18.82
CA LYS A 100 -10.97 11.71 -19.46
C LYS A 100 -12.37 11.52 -20.05
N LYS A 101 -12.99 10.36 -19.83
CA LYS A 101 -14.36 10.01 -20.26
C LYS A 101 -14.54 10.14 -21.78
N HIS A 102 -13.51 9.82 -22.56
CA HIS A 102 -13.67 9.71 -24.02
C HIS A 102 -14.58 8.52 -24.35
N HIS A 103 -15.50 8.68 -25.30
CA HIS A 103 -16.51 7.66 -25.63
C HIS A 103 -15.89 6.34 -26.07
N THR A 104 -14.75 6.39 -26.75
CA THR A 104 -14.12 5.21 -27.35
C THR A 104 -12.63 5.18 -27.04
N PRO A 105 -12.22 4.90 -25.79
CA PRO A 105 -10.83 5.00 -25.35
C PRO A 105 -9.83 4.13 -26.13
N VAL A 106 -10.30 3.08 -26.80
CA VAL A 106 -9.47 2.24 -27.66
C VAL A 106 -8.94 2.98 -28.90
N ILE A 107 -9.68 3.96 -29.44
CA ILE A 107 -9.22 4.73 -30.61
C ILE A 107 -7.91 5.50 -30.29
N PRO A 108 -7.86 6.40 -29.29
CA PRO A 108 -6.60 7.05 -28.93
C PRO A 108 -5.50 6.08 -28.49
N ALA A 109 -5.84 4.93 -27.91
CA ALA A 109 -4.85 3.91 -27.57
C ALA A 109 -4.18 3.30 -28.82
N MET A 110 -4.97 2.99 -29.86
CA MET A 110 -4.43 2.51 -31.14
C MET A 110 -3.67 3.61 -31.89
N VAL A 111 -4.11 4.87 -31.78
CA VAL A 111 -3.34 6.02 -32.29
C VAL A 111 -1.99 6.12 -31.60
N ALA A 112 -1.94 6.00 -30.27
CA ALA A 112 -0.68 6.03 -29.52
C ALA A 112 0.25 4.88 -29.93
N LEU A 113 -0.28 3.68 -30.14
CA LEU A 113 0.49 2.55 -30.68
C LEU A 113 1.05 2.87 -32.08
N ALA A 114 0.25 3.42 -32.98
CA ALA A 114 0.71 3.81 -34.31
C ALA A 114 1.81 4.89 -34.23
N VAL A 115 1.63 5.91 -33.40
CA VAL A 115 2.65 6.93 -33.15
C VAL A 115 3.93 6.32 -32.58
N PHE A 116 3.84 5.31 -31.72
CA PHE A 116 5.00 4.66 -31.13
C PHE A 116 5.91 4.03 -32.20
N TYR A 117 5.33 3.37 -33.20
CA TYR A 117 6.08 2.85 -34.36
C TYR A 117 6.58 3.97 -35.29
N VAL A 118 5.82 5.06 -35.45
CA VAL A 118 6.26 6.22 -36.24
C VAL A 118 7.51 6.90 -35.65
N LEU A 119 7.68 6.84 -34.33
CA LEU A 119 8.82 7.40 -33.62
C LEU A 119 10.03 6.44 -33.53
N MET A 120 9.90 5.21 -34.05
CA MET A 120 11.00 4.27 -34.15
C MET A 120 11.84 4.52 -35.41
N PRO A 121 13.12 4.11 -35.39
CA PRO A 121 13.96 4.14 -36.58
C PRO A 121 13.35 3.29 -37.71
N VAL A 122 13.38 3.81 -38.94
CA VAL A 122 12.90 3.07 -40.13
C VAL A 122 13.92 2.00 -40.56
N GLU A 123 15.21 2.26 -40.32
CA GLU A 123 16.32 1.38 -40.61
C GLU A 123 17.05 1.02 -39.32
N THR A 124 17.43 -0.25 -39.19
CA THR A 124 18.22 -0.75 -38.06
C THR A 124 19.52 -1.36 -38.57
N THR A 125 20.62 -1.09 -37.88
CA THR A 125 21.93 -1.67 -38.19
C THR A 125 22.21 -2.84 -37.27
N GLN A 126 22.53 -4.00 -37.83
CA GLN A 126 23.03 -5.15 -37.09
C GLN A 126 24.51 -5.38 -37.43
N THR A 127 25.34 -5.53 -36.40
CA THR A 127 26.74 -5.92 -36.56
C THR A 127 26.85 -7.42 -36.43
N LEU A 128 27.31 -8.08 -37.49
CA LEU A 128 27.59 -9.52 -37.51
C LEU A 128 28.84 -9.86 -36.68
N ALA A 129 29.00 -11.14 -36.34
CA ALA A 129 30.16 -11.63 -35.58
C ALA A 129 31.51 -11.36 -36.25
N ASN A 130 31.54 -11.16 -37.58
CA ASN A 130 32.73 -10.80 -38.35
C ASN A 130 32.97 -9.27 -38.42
N GLY A 131 32.18 -8.47 -37.71
CA GLY A 131 32.27 -7.00 -37.68
C GLY A 131 31.55 -6.29 -38.84
N GLN A 132 30.93 -7.02 -39.77
CA GLN A 132 30.19 -6.43 -40.87
C GLN A 132 28.86 -5.84 -40.38
N GLU A 133 28.57 -4.60 -40.77
CA GLU A 133 27.29 -3.96 -40.50
C GLU A 133 26.30 -4.21 -41.64
N ILE A 134 25.09 -4.66 -41.29
CA ILE A 134 23.97 -4.87 -42.21
C ILE A 134 22.82 -3.96 -41.80
N LYS A 135 22.36 -3.14 -42.74
CA LYS A 135 21.17 -2.30 -42.59
C LYS A 135 19.93 -3.07 -43.02
N GLN A 136 18.90 -3.03 -42.19
CA GLN A 136 17.64 -3.72 -42.43
C GLN A 136 16.46 -2.77 -42.22
N THR A 137 15.48 -2.83 -43.11
CA THR A 137 14.21 -2.10 -43.02
C THR A 137 13.06 -3.06 -42.78
N GLY A 138 11.96 -2.58 -42.18
CA GLY A 138 10.77 -3.39 -41.91
C GLY A 138 10.91 -4.38 -40.74
N ILE A 139 11.96 -4.23 -39.92
CA ILE A 139 12.20 -5.04 -38.71
C ILE A 139 12.11 -4.13 -37.49
N VAL A 140 11.42 -4.60 -36.45
CA VAL A 140 11.39 -3.95 -35.14
C VAL A 140 12.10 -4.85 -34.13
N PRO A 141 13.37 -4.53 -33.78
CA PRO A 141 14.09 -5.28 -32.77
C PRO A 141 13.40 -5.23 -31.41
N TYR A 142 13.47 -6.33 -30.65
CA TYR A 142 12.93 -6.37 -29.29
C TYR A 142 13.54 -5.32 -28.35
N ALA A 143 14.76 -4.84 -28.63
CA ALA A 143 15.38 -3.74 -27.90
C ALA A 143 14.53 -2.45 -27.87
N TYR A 144 13.65 -2.25 -28.85
CA TYR A 144 12.73 -1.10 -28.89
C TYR A 144 11.35 -1.40 -28.29
N THR A 145 10.98 -2.68 -28.15
CA THR A 145 9.66 -3.09 -27.64
C THR A 145 9.70 -3.65 -26.21
N ASN A 146 10.89 -3.89 -25.67
CA ASN A 146 11.13 -4.29 -24.30
C ASN A 146 11.38 -3.05 -23.39
N ALA A 147 12.16 -3.22 -22.31
CA ALA A 147 12.64 -2.16 -21.43
C ALA A 147 13.15 -0.90 -22.14
N GLY A 148 13.89 -1.06 -23.26
CA GLY A 148 14.48 0.04 -24.01
C GLY A 148 13.47 0.98 -24.67
N GLY A 149 12.22 0.55 -24.82
CA GLY A 149 11.14 1.36 -25.36
C GLY A 149 10.19 1.96 -24.33
N VAL A 150 10.32 1.64 -23.03
CA VAL A 150 9.31 1.96 -22.02
C VAL A 150 9.08 3.46 -21.89
N PHE A 151 10.13 4.28 -21.87
CA PHE A 151 9.96 5.74 -21.77
C PHE A 151 9.45 6.37 -23.06
N LEU A 152 9.86 5.86 -24.23
CA LEU A 152 9.25 6.25 -25.50
C LEU A 152 7.75 5.93 -25.48
N ALA A 153 7.35 4.76 -24.98
CA ALA A 153 5.95 4.34 -24.86
C ALA A 153 5.16 5.26 -23.92
N ILE A 154 5.69 5.60 -22.75
CA ILE A 154 5.04 6.49 -21.78
C ILE A 154 4.83 7.89 -22.39
N LEU A 155 5.87 8.48 -22.96
CA LEU A 155 5.80 9.83 -23.54
C LEU A 155 4.90 9.85 -24.77
N THR A 156 5.01 8.84 -25.63
CA THR A 156 4.14 8.69 -26.79
C THR A 156 2.69 8.58 -26.37
N ALA A 157 2.36 7.69 -25.42
CA ALA A 157 1.01 7.51 -24.91
C ALA A 157 0.42 8.82 -24.36
N ILE A 158 1.20 9.56 -23.55
CA ILE A 158 0.74 10.82 -22.95
C ILE A 158 0.53 11.88 -24.03
N LEU A 159 1.55 12.13 -24.87
CA LEU A 159 1.55 13.26 -25.80
C LEU A 159 0.58 13.03 -26.97
N SER A 160 0.60 11.84 -27.58
CA SER A 160 -0.30 11.51 -28.70
C SER A 160 -1.76 11.46 -28.27
N THR A 161 -2.06 10.86 -27.11
CA THR A 161 -3.43 10.84 -26.59
C THR A 161 -3.93 12.24 -26.27
N ARG A 162 -3.09 13.10 -25.67
CA ARG A 162 -3.47 14.50 -25.40
C ARG A 162 -3.75 15.27 -26.69
N LEU A 163 -2.89 15.11 -27.69
CA LEU A 163 -3.05 15.77 -28.99
C LEU A 163 -4.32 15.27 -29.68
N PHE A 164 -4.51 13.95 -29.77
CA PHE A 164 -5.70 13.34 -30.34
C PHE A 164 -6.98 13.86 -29.68
N LEU A 165 -7.05 13.82 -28.34
CA LEU A 165 -8.24 14.27 -27.60
C LEU A 165 -8.48 15.77 -27.72
N TRP A 166 -7.45 16.56 -27.99
CA TRP A 166 -7.59 17.99 -28.24
C TRP A 166 -8.17 18.24 -29.64
N ILE A 167 -7.63 17.58 -30.67
CA ILE A 167 -8.11 17.70 -32.06
C ILE A 167 -9.56 17.15 -32.16
N SER A 168 -9.87 16.05 -31.47
CA SER A 168 -11.18 15.39 -31.52
C SER A 168 -12.32 16.24 -30.96
N LYS A 169 -12.03 17.32 -30.22
CA LYS A 169 -13.05 18.27 -29.75
C LYS A 169 -13.57 19.18 -30.87
N SER A 170 -12.82 19.31 -31.96
CA SER A 170 -13.22 20.16 -33.08
C SER A 170 -14.37 19.53 -33.87
N LYS A 171 -15.58 20.10 -33.73
CA LYS A 171 -16.76 19.68 -34.51
C LYS A 171 -16.59 19.84 -36.02
N ARG A 172 -15.63 20.68 -36.48
CA ARG A 172 -15.34 20.90 -37.90
C ARG A 172 -14.51 19.76 -38.52
N LEU A 173 -13.78 19.02 -37.70
CA LEU A 173 -12.96 17.88 -38.11
C LEU A 173 -13.70 16.55 -37.95
N GLN A 174 -14.97 16.59 -37.54
CA GLN A 174 -15.81 15.41 -37.38
C GLN A 174 -16.69 15.23 -38.61
N ILE A 175 -16.57 14.06 -39.25
CA ILE A 175 -17.50 13.67 -40.31
C ILE A 175 -18.83 13.28 -39.65
N ARG A 176 -19.92 13.94 -40.06
CA ARG A 176 -21.27 13.62 -39.61
C ARG A 176 -21.90 12.63 -40.58
N LEU A 177 -22.33 11.50 -40.04
CA LEU A 177 -23.07 10.47 -40.76
C LEU A 177 -24.53 10.50 -40.27
N GLY A 178 -25.47 10.01 -41.09
CA GLY A 178 -26.88 9.96 -40.75
C GLY A 178 -27.20 9.01 -39.59
N ASP A 179 -28.38 9.17 -38.99
CA ASP A 179 -28.79 8.44 -37.77
C ASP A 179 -28.99 6.93 -37.98
N GLU A 180 -29.11 6.46 -39.23
CA GLU A 180 -29.23 5.04 -39.58
C GLU A 180 -27.88 4.29 -39.53
N VAL A 181 -26.76 5.00 -39.38
CA VAL A 181 -25.43 4.39 -39.42
C VAL A 181 -25.03 3.82 -38.05
N PRO A 182 -24.54 2.57 -37.96
CA PRO A 182 -24.14 1.97 -36.69
C PRO A 182 -23.14 2.83 -35.89
N PRO A 183 -23.27 2.91 -34.54
CA PRO A 183 -22.50 3.84 -33.72
C PRO A 183 -20.98 3.74 -33.87
N MET A 184 -20.45 2.52 -34.05
CA MET A 184 -19.01 2.33 -34.21
C MET A 184 -18.49 2.86 -35.55
N VAL A 185 -19.30 2.78 -36.62
CA VAL A 185 -18.94 3.38 -37.90
C VAL A 185 -18.88 4.90 -37.76
N VAL A 186 -19.88 5.50 -37.10
CA VAL A 186 -19.92 6.94 -36.82
C VAL A 186 -18.67 7.41 -36.07
N GLN A 187 -18.31 6.72 -34.98
CA GLN A 187 -17.16 7.08 -34.16
C GLN A 187 -15.83 6.94 -34.93
N SER A 188 -15.66 5.90 -35.76
CA SER A 188 -14.44 5.75 -36.56
C SER A 188 -14.26 6.87 -37.59
N PHE A 189 -15.32 7.28 -38.29
CA PHE A 189 -15.27 8.40 -39.23
C PHE A 189 -15.09 9.76 -38.54
N GLN A 190 -15.73 9.96 -37.38
CA GLN A 190 -15.53 11.16 -36.57
C GLN A 190 -14.09 11.31 -36.07
N ALA A 191 -13.39 10.20 -35.81
CA ALA A 191 -12.00 10.21 -35.37
C ALA A 191 -10.98 10.39 -36.51
N MET A 192 -11.37 10.17 -37.78
CA MET A 192 -10.46 10.05 -38.92
C MET A 192 -9.45 11.20 -39.04
N PHE A 193 -9.91 12.45 -39.07
CA PHE A 193 -9.01 13.60 -39.16
C PHE A 193 -8.15 13.77 -37.89
N SER A 194 -8.69 13.44 -36.71
CA SER A 194 -7.89 13.44 -35.47
C SER A 194 -6.78 12.41 -35.52
N ILE A 195 -7.03 11.22 -36.08
CA ILE A 195 -6.02 10.18 -36.32
C ILE A 195 -4.95 10.69 -37.28
N MET A 196 -5.36 11.13 -38.48
CA MET A 196 -4.45 11.57 -39.54
C MET A 196 -3.54 12.72 -39.09
N LEU A 197 -4.11 13.75 -38.44
CA LEU A 197 -3.36 14.89 -37.96
C LEU A 197 -2.44 14.52 -36.80
N THR A 198 -2.88 13.67 -35.87
CA THR A 198 -2.02 13.25 -34.75
C THR A 198 -0.82 12.48 -35.27
N ILE A 199 -1.04 11.42 -36.07
CA ILE A 199 0.04 10.59 -36.61
C ILE A 199 0.96 11.42 -37.51
N GLY A 200 0.39 12.23 -38.41
CA GLY A 200 1.14 13.08 -39.33
C GLY A 200 2.05 14.08 -38.61
N LEU A 201 1.57 14.70 -37.52
CA LEU A 201 2.40 15.63 -36.73
C LEU A 201 3.57 14.93 -36.05
N PHE A 202 3.38 13.72 -35.52
CA PHE A 202 4.49 12.95 -34.94
C PHE A 202 5.44 12.40 -36.01
N ALA A 203 4.94 12.06 -37.20
CA ALA A 203 5.79 11.68 -38.33
C ALA A 203 6.68 12.85 -38.80
N LEU A 204 6.11 14.06 -38.87
CA LEU A 204 6.89 15.27 -39.16
C LEU A 204 7.93 15.55 -38.07
N LEU A 205 7.59 15.31 -36.80
CA LEU A 205 8.55 15.41 -35.69
C LEU A 205 9.70 14.40 -35.84
N ALA A 206 9.41 13.12 -36.10
CA ALA A 206 10.43 12.10 -36.31
C ALA A 206 11.34 12.45 -37.50
N PHE A 207 10.73 12.85 -38.62
CA PHE A 207 11.45 13.31 -39.81
C PHE A 207 12.37 14.50 -39.51
N ALA A 208 11.87 15.51 -38.78
CA ALA A 208 12.66 16.68 -38.41
C ALA A 208 13.83 16.32 -37.48
N VAL A 209 13.62 15.43 -36.51
CA VAL A 209 14.67 14.95 -35.59
C VAL A 209 15.75 14.19 -36.35
N ASN A 210 15.36 13.28 -37.25
CA ASN A 210 16.30 12.54 -38.08
C ASN A 210 17.08 13.45 -39.04
N THR A 211 16.39 14.34 -39.75
CA THR A 211 17.01 15.18 -40.80
C THR A 211 17.88 16.29 -40.21
N LEU A 212 17.44 16.95 -39.14
CA LEU A 212 18.16 18.10 -38.56
C LEU A 212 19.15 17.68 -37.47
N GLY A 213 18.81 16.64 -36.70
CA GLY A 213 19.58 16.17 -35.55
C GLY A 213 20.47 14.96 -35.83
N HIS A 214 20.35 14.33 -37.02
CA HIS A 214 21.07 13.10 -37.38
C HIS A 214 20.95 12.00 -36.33
N THR A 215 19.78 11.90 -35.72
CA THR A 215 19.48 10.97 -34.62
C THR A 215 18.01 10.56 -34.65
N GLU A 216 17.66 9.57 -33.86
CA GLU A 216 16.30 9.04 -33.80
C GLU A 216 15.58 9.50 -32.53
N VAL A 217 14.27 9.69 -32.60
CA VAL A 217 13.47 10.10 -31.43
C VAL A 217 13.59 9.08 -30.30
N GLN A 218 13.60 7.79 -30.64
CA GLN A 218 13.87 6.70 -29.70
C GLN A 218 15.21 6.89 -28.97
N ALA A 219 16.29 7.17 -29.70
CA ALA A 219 17.62 7.33 -29.13
C ALA A 219 17.73 8.58 -28.25
N LEU A 220 17.09 9.68 -28.64
CA LEU A 220 17.03 10.91 -27.83
C LEU A 220 16.30 10.67 -26.51
N ILE A 221 15.15 9.99 -26.52
CA ILE A 221 14.41 9.70 -25.29
C ILE A 221 15.22 8.76 -24.39
N GLN A 222 15.87 7.75 -24.98
CA GLN A 222 16.69 6.82 -24.23
C GLN A 222 17.85 7.55 -23.52
N THR A 223 18.55 8.43 -24.22
CA THR A 223 19.75 9.12 -23.70
C THR A 223 19.43 10.30 -22.78
N LEU A 224 18.42 11.11 -23.11
CA LEU A 224 18.12 12.36 -22.39
C LEU A 224 17.13 12.18 -21.24
N ILE A 225 16.32 11.10 -21.25
CA ILE A 225 15.23 10.93 -20.28
C ILE A 225 15.36 9.60 -19.54
N GLN A 226 15.37 8.47 -20.26
CA GLN A 226 15.38 7.15 -19.63
C GLN A 226 16.66 6.91 -18.84
N ALA A 227 17.83 7.05 -19.45
CA ALA A 227 19.10 6.75 -18.79
C ALA A 227 19.34 7.61 -17.53
N PRO A 228 19.09 8.94 -17.53
CA PRO A 228 19.21 9.74 -16.31
C PRO A 228 18.23 9.33 -15.21
N LEU A 229 16.98 9.00 -15.55
CA LEU A 229 15.98 8.59 -14.55
C LEU A 229 16.27 7.21 -13.98
N VAL A 230 16.69 6.26 -14.82
CA VAL A 230 17.16 4.95 -14.38
C VAL A 230 18.39 5.14 -13.48
N HIS A 231 19.39 5.91 -13.91
CA HIS A 231 20.56 6.19 -13.09
C HIS A 231 20.20 6.83 -11.74
N LEU A 232 19.26 7.78 -11.72
CA LEU A 232 18.78 8.43 -10.50
C LEU A 232 18.20 7.42 -9.50
N THR A 233 17.40 6.46 -9.96
CA THR A 233 16.74 5.50 -9.07
C THR A 233 17.57 4.26 -8.78
N THR A 234 18.58 3.94 -9.61
CA THR A 234 19.46 2.78 -9.41
C THR A 234 20.78 3.14 -8.70
N ASN A 235 21.10 4.42 -8.54
CA ASN A 235 22.18 4.83 -7.64
C ASN A 235 21.69 4.86 -6.18
N LEU A 236 22.59 4.50 -5.26
CA LEU A 236 22.24 4.32 -3.85
C LEU A 236 21.67 5.60 -3.20
N PRO A 237 22.29 6.79 -3.30
CA PRO A 237 21.73 8.02 -2.71
C PRO A 237 20.32 8.38 -3.19
N GLY A 238 20.08 8.31 -4.51
CA GLY A 238 18.78 8.61 -5.10
C GLY A 238 17.72 7.61 -4.67
N PHE A 239 18.06 6.32 -4.68
CA PHE A 239 17.19 5.27 -4.17
C PHE A 239 16.82 5.47 -2.70
N LEU A 240 17.83 5.65 -1.81
CA LEU A 240 17.62 5.86 -0.37
C LEU A 240 16.77 7.09 -0.08
N THR A 241 16.94 8.17 -0.86
CA THR A 241 16.13 9.38 -0.70
C THR A 241 14.65 9.09 -0.96
N LEU A 242 14.34 8.41 -2.07
CA LEU A 242 12.97 8.09 -2.45
C LEU A 242 12.31 7.06 -1.51
N THR A 243 13.06 6.05 -1.05
CA THR A 243 12.57 5.08 -0.06
C THR A 243 12.41 5.68 1.32
N THR A 244 13.25 6.63 1.71
CA THR A 244 13.08 7.37 2.97
C THR A 244 11.82 8.22 2.93
N LEU A 245 11.58 8.95 1.83
CA LEU A 245 10.34 9.71 1.64
C LEU A 245 9.09 8.81 1.66
N THR A 246 9.19 7.62 1.06
CA THR A 246 8.13 6.59 1.11
C THR A 246 7.78 6.23 2.55
N ASN A 247 8.79 5.91 3.37
CA ASN A 247 8.57 5.52 4.77
C ASN A 247 8.07 6.71 5.61
N ILE A 248 8.57 7.92 5.38
CA ILE A 248 8.09 9.13 6.06
C ILE A 248 6.60 9.34 5.77
N LEU A 249 6.21 9.37 4.49
CA LEU A 249 4.81 9.57 4.10
C LEU A 249 3.90 8.52 4.74
N PHE A 250 4.29 7.24 4.69
CA PHE A 250 3.46 6.18 5.23
C PHE A 250 3.39 6.22 6.77
N SER A 251 4.47 6.61 7.43
CA SER A 251 4.48 6.82 8.88
C SER A 251 3.59 7.98 9.35
N LEU A 252 3.24 8.89 8.43
CA LEU A 252 2.26 9.97 8.59
C LEU A 252 0.87 9.60 8.04
N GLY A 253 0.64 8.34 7.64
CA GLY A 253 -0.66 7.85 7.16
C GLY A 253 -0.96 8.17 5.71
N ILE A 254 0.01 8.72 4.98
CA ILE A 254 -0.10 9.03 3.56
C ILE A 254 0.46 7.86 2.76
N HIS A 255 -0.40 7.12 2.08
CA HIS A 255 0.02 5.97 1.29
C HIS A 255 0.89 6.40 0.08
N PRO A 256 2.12 5.87 -0.07
CA PRO A 256 3.09 6.36 -1.06
C PRO A 256 2.76 5.98 -2.52
N GLY A 257 1.89 4.98 -2.72
CA GLY A 257 1.56 4.43 -4.04
C GLY A 257 1.01 5.42 -5.07
N GLY A 258 0.41 6.54 -4.65
CA GLY A 258 -0.06 7.59 -5.55
C GLY A 258 0.96 8.70 -5.83
N ILE A 259 2.10 8.70 -5.14
CA ILE A 259 3.00 9.87 -5.05
C ILE A 259 4.40 9.47 -5.48
N ILE A 260 5.01 8.52 -4.77
CA ILE A 260 6.41 8.11 -4.99
C ILE A 260 6.48 7.00 -6.03
N ASN A 261 5.61 5.98 -5.95
CA ASN A 261 5.68 4.82 -6.84
C ASN A 261 5.60 5.15 -8.33
N PRO A 262 4.75 6.09 -8.81
CA PRO A 262 4.72 6.45 -10.23
C PRO A 262 6.04 7.04 -10.76
N VAL A 263 6.91 7.54 -9.87
CA VAL A 263 8.22 8.09 -10.21
C VAL A 263 9.33 7.05 -10.01
N LEU A 264 9.24 6.26 -8.94
CA LEU A 264 10.27 5.29 -8.54
C LEU A 264 10.19 3.98 -9.32
N GLU A 265 9.00 3.42 -9.51
CA GLU A 265 8.84 2.05 -10.01
C GLU A 265 9.11 1.89 -11.52
N PRO A 266 8.65 2.78 -12.42
CA PRO A 266 8.90 2.60 -13.86
C PRO A 266 10.40 2.50 -14.22
N PRO A 267 11.29 3.41 -13.75
CA PRO A 267 12.72 3.27 -14.02
C PRO A 267 13.32 1.99 -13.39
N LEU A 268 12.89 1.60 -12.19
CA LEU A 268 13.38 0.38 -11.53
C LEU A 268 12.89 -0.91 -12.22
N LEU A 269 11.73 -0.88 -12.88
CA LEU A 269 11.24 -1.96 -13.72
C LEU A 269 12.03 -2.07 -15.02
N VAL A 270 12.40 -0.94 -15.63
CA VAL A 270 13.33 -0.92 -16.77
C VAL A 270 14.67 -1.56 -16.35
N ALA A 271 15.24 -1.14 -15.22
CA ALA A 271 16.47 -1.72 -14.70
C ALA A 271 16.34 -3.25 -14.44
N MET A 272 15.21 -3.69 -13.87
CA MET A 272 14.92 -5.12 -13.68
C MET A 272 14.91 -5.89 -15.00
N GLN A 273 14.27 -5.33 -16.02
CA GLN A 273 14.18 -5.96 -17.34
C GLN A 273 15.54 -6.01 -18.04
N GLU A 274 16.37 -4.97 -17.90
CA GLU A 274 17.75 -4.96 -18.39
C GLU A 274 18.59 -6.06 -17.70
N ASN A 275 18.40 -6.28 -16.39
CA ASN A 275 19.00 -7.40 -15.68
C ASN A 275 18.53 -8.77 -16.19
N MET A 276 17.22 -8.95 -16.40
CA MET A 276 16.66 -10.20 -16.93
C MET A 276 17.20 -10.51 -18.34
N ALA A 277 17.28 -9.50 -19.21
CA ALA A 277 17.80 -9.65 -20.57
C ALA A 277 19.30 -9.97 -20.59
N ALA A 278 20.09 -9.31 -19.73
CA ALA A 278 21.51 -9.60 -19.58
C ALA A 278 21.72 -11.05 -19.07
N PHE A 279 20.99 -11.45 -18.03
CA PHE A 279 21.09 -12.82 -17.50
C PHE A 279 20.68 -13.88 -18.53
N ALA A 280 19.58 -13.66 -19.27
CA ALA A 280 19.12 -14.56 -20.33
C ALA A 280 20.12 -14.71 -21.48
N SER A 281 20.94 -13.69 -21.74
CA SER A 281 22.01 -13.71 -22.75
C SER A 281 23.37 -14.15 -22.21
N GLY A 282 23.45 -14.61 -20.96
CA GLY A 282 24.70 -15.03 -20.30
C GLY A 282 25.63 -13.86 -19.95
N GLN A 283 25.14 -12.62 -20.01
CA GLN A 283 25.89 -11.42 -19.64
C GLN A 283 25.72 -11.10 -18.16
N VAL A 284 26.66 -10.33 -17.61
CA VAL A 284 26.58 -9.85 -16.23
C VAL A 284 25.44 -8.82 -16.11
N PRO A 285 24.46 -9.01 -15.21
CA PRO A 285 23.38 -8.05 -15.01
C PRO A 285 23.94 -6.66 -14.66
N PRO A 286 23.50 -5.57 -15.30
CA PRO A 286 24.09 -4.25 -15.09
C PRO A 286 23.77 -3.66 -13.70
N HIS A 287 22.55 -3.81 -13.20
CA HIS A 287 22.06 -3.05 -12.04
C HIS A 287 22.08 -3.85 -10.73
N ILE A 288 22.56 -3.24 -9.64
CA ILE A 288 22.38 -3.78 -8.28
C ILE A 288 20.96 -3.48 -7.79
N ILE A 289 20.55 -2.21 -7.91
CA ILE A 289 19.24 -1.74 -7.49
C ILE A 289 18.29 -1.89 -8.67
N VAL A 290 17.29 -2.74 -8.48
CA VAL A 290 16.15 -2.99 -9.38
C VAL A 290 14.87 -3.00 -8.54
N LEU A 291 13.68 -3.06 -9.14
CA LEU A 291 12.45 -2.96 -8.33
C LEU A 291 12.41 -3.99 -7.18
N PRO A 292 12.67 -5.30 -7.40
CA PRO A 292 12.67 -6.27 -6.31
C PRO A 292 13.78 -6.06 -5.27
N PHE A 293 14.84 -5.28 -5.53
CA PHE A 293 15.87 -4.98 -4.51
C PHE A 293 15.24 -4.31 -3.27
N ARG A 294 14.27 -3.42 -3.51
CA ARG A 294 13.47 -2.78 -2.46
C ARG A 294 12.75 -3.82 -1.61
N ASP A 295 12.08 -4.75 -2.28
CA ASP A 295 11.15 -5.69 -1.68
C ASP A 295 11.88 -6.83 -0.96
N LEU A 296 12.95 -7.35 -1.57
CA LEU A 296 13.76 -8.44 -1.02
C LEU A 296 14.51 -8.04 0.24
N TYR A 297 15.05 -6.82 0.33
CA TYR A 297 15.98 -6.47 1.41
C TYR A 297 15.43 -5.48 2.44
N GLY A 298 14.64 -4.50 2.05
CA GLY A 298 14.17 -3.45 2.98
C GLY A 298 12.68 -3.41 3.26
N HIS A 299 11.87 -4.21 2.54
CA HIS A 299 10.43 -4.33 2.78
C HIS A 299 10.02 -5.76 3.18
N MET A 300 10.89 -6.47 3.91
CA MET A 300 10.52 -7.75 4.51
C MET A 300 9.41 -7.54 5.54
N GLY A 301 8.22 -8.00 5.21
CA GLY A 301 7.02 -7.71 5.96
C GLY A 301 6.31 -6.44 5.60
N GLY A 302 6.61 -5.81 4.46
CA GLY A 302 6.05 -4.54 4.00
C GLY A 302 6.93 -3.34 4.36
N THR A 303 6.37 -2.12 4.20
CA THR A 303 7.07 -0.86 4.49
C THR A 303 7.62 -0.85 5.93
N GLY A 304 8.85 -0.38 6.12
CA GLY A 304 9.48 -0.39 7.44
C GLY A 304 10.13 -1.70 7.85
N SER A 305 10.10 -2.73 6.99
CA SER A 305 10.53 -4.09 7.38
C SER A 305 9.76 -4.62 8.60
N THR A 306 8.44 -4.44 8.62
CA THR A 306 7.60 -4.72 9.80
C THR A 306 7.53 -6.18 10.21
N LEU A 307 8.02 -7.13 9.40
CA LEU A 307 8.18 -8.51 9.86
C LEU A 307 9.18 -8.58 11.03
N ALA A 308 10.24 -7.77 10.99
CA ALA A 308 11.19 -7.64 12.09
C ALA A 308 10.53 -7.12 13.37
N LEU A 309 9.62 -6.15 13.25
CA LEU A 309 8.83 -5.64 14.37
C LEU A 309 7.93 -6.73 14.98
N LEU A 310 7.20 -7.47 14.15
CA LEU A 310 6.32 -8.55 14.63
C LEU A 310 7.12 -9.65 15.35
N LEU A 311 8.28 -10.02 14.81
CA LEU A 311 9.19 -10.96 15.47
C LEU A 311 9.75 -10.39 16.79
N ALA A 312 10.11 -9.11 16.83
CA ALA A 312 10.53 -8.45 18.07
C ALA A 312 9.42 -8.45 19.13
N VAL A 313 8.15 -8.28 18.74
CA VAL A 313 6.99 -8.43 19.64
C VAL A 313 6.90 -9.84 20.20
N PHE A 314 6.98 -10.88 19.36
CA PHE A 314 6.91 -12.26 19.85
C PHE A 314 8.05 -12.64 20.80
N ILE A 315 9.25 -12.12 20.56
CA ILE A 315 10.43 -12.43 21.38
C ILE A 315 10.42 -11.65 22.71
N ARG A 316 10.09 -10.35 22.68
CA ARG A 316 10.36 -9.45 23.82
C ARG A 316 9.12 -8.87 24.49
N SER A 317 8.02 -8.64 23.77
CA SER A 317 6.87 -7.90 24.31
C SER A 317 6.31 -8.58 25.56
N LYS A 318 5.98 -7.80 26.59
CA LYS A 318 5.30 -8.31 27.80
C LYS A 318 3.79 -8.08 27.76
N LEU A 319 3.32 -7.25 26.83
CA LEU A 319 1.90 -6.90 26.71
C LEU A 319 1.13 -7.97 25.95
N SER A 320 0.15 -8.57 26.63
CA SER A 320 -0.71 -9.60 26.03
C SER A 320 -1.50 -9.07 24.82
N SER A 321 -1.86 -7.77 24.83
CA SER A 321 -2.56 -7.11 23.71
C SER A 321 -1.69 -7.08 22.45
N HIS A 322 -0.43 -6.67 22.56
CA HIS A 322 0.52 -6.62 21.44
C HIS A 322 0.81 -8.00 20.87
N ARG A 323 1.00 -9.01 21.72
CA ARG A 323 1.20 -10.40 21.27
C ARG A 323 -0.03 -10.97 20.55
N LYS A 324 -1.24 -10.75 21.10
CA LYS A 324 -2.50 -11.20 20.48
C LYS A 324 -2.70 -10.54 19.11
N PHE A 325 -2.51 -9.22 19.04
CA PHE A 325 -2.56 -8.46 17.79
C PHE A 325 -1.53 -8.96 16.77
N SER A 326 -0.27 -9.15 17.18
CA SER A 326 0.78 -9.61 16.27
C SER A 326 0.48 -11.01 15.70
N ARG A 327 -0.16 -11.89 16.48
CA ARG A 327 -0.60 -13.21 16.01
C ARG A 327 -1.67 -13.13 14.92
N THR A 328 -2.53 -12.11 14.93
CA THR A 328 -3.56 -11.97 13.89
C THR A 328 -3.02 -11.36 12.59
N VAL A 329 -1.92 -10.60 12.65
CA VAL A 329 -1.36 -9.89 11.48
C VAL A 329 -0.06 -10.50 10.94
N ILE A 330 0.52 -11.51 11.59
CA ILE A 330 1.76 -12.15 11.10
C ILE A 330 1.57 -12.85 9.75
N ALA A 331 0.42 -13.48 9.52
CA ALA A 331 0.15 -14.16 8.25
C ALA A 331 0.20 -13.18 7.06
N PRO A 332 -0.58 -12.08 7.03
CA PRO A 332 -0.43 -11.07 5.97
C PRO A 332 0.98 -10.46 5.95
N GLY A 333 1.60 -10.27 7.12
CA GLY A 333 2.98 -9.79 7.24
C GLY A 333 4.00 -10.67 6.52
N VAL A 334 3.88 -12.01 6.54
CA VAL A 334 4.79 -12.91 5.80
C VAL A 334 4.69 -12.70 4.29
N PHE A 335 3.52 -12.30 3.78
CA PHE A 335 3.29 -11.92 2.38
C PHE A 335 3.51 -10.42 2.12
N ASN A 336 4.25 -9.75 3.02
CA ASN A 336 4.61 -8.34 2.93
C ASN A 336 3.42 -7.37 2.91
N ILE A 337 2.23 -7.81 3.37
CA ILE A 337 1.03 -6.99 3.55
C ILE A 337 1.02 -6.47 4.98
N ASN A 338 1.12 -5.15 5.15
CA ASN A 338 1.42 -4.58 6.46
C ASN A 338 0.60 -3.36 6.85
N GLU A 339 -0.42 -3.00 6.08
CA GLU A 339 -1.43 -2.02 6.46
C GLU A 339 -2.04 -2.35 7.83
N PRO A 340 -2.40 -3.62 8.16
CA PRO A 340 -2.85 -3.96 9.50
C PRO A 340 -1.82 -3.60 10.57
N VAL A 341 -0.51 -3.79 10.31
CA VAL A 341 0.56 -3.44 11.25
C VAL A 341 0.70 -1.93 11.37
N ILE A 342 0.70 -1.18 10.27
CA ILE A 342 0.89 0.28 10.30
C ILE A 342 -0.26 0.98 11.02
N PHE A 343 -1.51 0.55 10.78
CA PHE A 343 -2.71 1.16 11.35
C PHE A 343 -3.12 0.58 12.70
N GLY A 344 -2.87 -0.72 12.92
CA GLY A 344 -3.28 -1.43 14.13
C GLY A 344 -2.16 -1.55 15.18
N PHE A 345 -0.89 -1.52 14.76
CA PHE A 345 0.23 -1.26 15.65
C PHE A 345 0.51 0.25 15.63
N PRO A 346 0.92 0.86 16.76
CA PRO A 346 1.16 2.29 16.90
C PRO A 346 2.47 2.71 16.24
N VAL A 347 2.60 2.44 14.94
CA VAL A 347 3.63 2.97 14.05
C VAL A 347 3.20 4.36 13.57
N LEU A 348 1.94 4.49 13.19
CA LEU A 348 1.35 5.72 12.70
C LEU A 348 1.39 6.83 13.76
N TYR A 349 1.95 7.99 13.41
CA TYR A 349 2.07 9.18 14.27
C TYR A 349 2.76 8.96 15.61
N ASN A 350 3.49 7.86 15.80
CA ASN A 350 4.23 7.57 17.02
C ASN A 350 5.73 7.83 16.81
N PRO A 351 6.28 8.96 17.29
CA PRO A 351 7.66 9.36 16.99
C PRO A 351 8.68 8.28 17.36
N LEU A 352 8.42 7.49 18.40
CA LEU A 352 9.33 6.44 18.85
C LEU A 352 9.38 5.27 17.88
N MET A 353 8.24 4.83 17.35
CA MET A 353 8.16 3.73 16.39
C MET A 353 8.48 4.17 14.95
N MET A 354 8.27 5.44 14.63
CA MET A 354 8.65 6.03 13.34
C MET A 354 10.15 5.95 13.09
N ILE A 355 11.00 6.08 14.13
CA ILE A 355 12.46 6.04 13.98
C ILE A 355 12.94 4.72 13.34
N PRO A 356 12.71 3.53 13.94
CA PRO A 356 13.12 2.28 13.31
C PRO A 356 12.36 2.02 12.02
N PHE A 357 11.08 2.40 11.91
CA PHE A 357 10.30 2.25 10.67
C PHE A 357 10.91 3.01 9.47
N ILE A 358 11.48 4.19 9.70
CA ILE A 358 12.10 4.99 8.63
C ILE A 358 13.52 4.52 8.37
N LEU A 359 14.35 4.38 9.42
CA LEU A 359 15.79 4.17 9.30
C LEU A 359 16.18 2.74 8.96
N TYR A 360 15.50 1.74 9.54
CA TYR A 360 15.95 0.36 9.45
C TYR A 360 15.92 -0.20 8.01
N PRO A 361 14.89 0.06 7.17
CA PRO A 361 14.96 -0.29 5.75
C PRO A 361 16.17 0.30 5.02
N GLN A 362 16.59 1.53 5.37
CA GLN A 362 17.75 2.17 4.74
C GLN A 362 19.04 1.44 5.12
N ILE A 363 19.16 0.99 6.38
CA ILE A 363 20.28 0.15 6.83
C ILE A 363 20.33 -1.13 6.00
N ASN A 364 19.19 -1.79 5.79
CA ASN A 364 19.12 -2.99 4.96
C ASN A 364 19.55 -2.75 3.52
N PHE A 365 19.10 -1.66 2.91
CA PHE A 365 19.49 -1.31 1.55
C PHE A 365 20.98 -1.04 1.41
N ILE A 366 21.58 -0.35 2.38
CA ILE A 366 23.03 -0.07 2.40
C ILE A 366 23.80 -1.39 2.51
N ILE A 367 23.45 -2.25 3.46
CA ILE A 367 24.12 -3.55 3.65
C ILE A 367 23.97 -4.41 2.40
N ALA A 368 22.75 -4.54 1.85
CA ALA A 368 22.49 -5.35 0.66
C ALA A 368 23.21 -4.81 -0.58
N TYR A 369 23.29 -3.49 -0.74
CA TYR A 369 24.01 -2.86 -1.84
C TYR A 369 25.50 -3.21 -1.79
N PHE A 370 26.15 -3.03 -0.63
CA PHE A 370 27.58 -3.32 -0.50
C PHE A 370 27.87 -4.83 -0.53
N ALA A 371 27.02 -5.67 0.06
CA ALA A 371 27.13 -7.12 -0.07
C ALA A 371 27.07 -7.57 -1.54
N THR A 372 26.19 -6.95 -2.35
CA THR A 372 26.09 -7.25 -3.78
C THR A 372 27.30 -6.68 -4.55
N SER A 373 27.71 -5.45 -4.25
CA SER A 373 28.85 -4.77 -4.89
C SER A 373 30.17 -5.51 -4.65
N TRP A 374 30.38 -6.05 -3.45
CA TRP A 374 31.55 -6.86 -3.10
C TRP A 374 31.45 -8.32 -3.58
N GLY A 375 30.37 -8.71 -4.24
CA GLY A 375 30.18 -10.07 -4.76
C GLY A 375 29.88 -11.12 -3.70
N TRP A 376 29.51 -10.72 -2.47
CA TRP A 376 29.11 -11.65 -1.41
C TRP A 376 27.75 -12.29 -1.74
N VAL A 377 26.89 -11.58 -2.45
CA VAL A 377 25.60 -12.06 -2.97
C VAL A 377 25.45 -11.69 -4.45
N SER A 378 24.63 -12.44 -5.20
CA SER A 378 24.39 -12.12 -6.62
C SER A 378 23.41 -10.95 -6.79
N LYS A 379 23.46 -10.32 -7.97
CA LYS A 379 22.44 -9.37 -8.41
C LYS A 379 21.11 -10.09 -8.65
N ILE A 380 20.02 -9.35 -8.56
CA ILE A 380 18.67 -9.86 -8.85
C ILE A 380 18.49 -9.98 -10.37
N VAL A 381 18.09 -11.16 -10.83
CA VAL A 381 18.00 -11.54 -12.25
C VAL A 381 16.62 -12.01 -12.68
N ALA A 382 15.74 -12.35 -11.75
CA ALA A 382 14.33 -12.66 -12.04
C ALA A 382 13.39 -11.71 -11.31
N TYR A 383 12.36 -11.24 -12.00
CA TYR A 383 11.31 -10.46 -11.36
C TYR A 383 10.47 -11.37 -10.47
N VAL A 384 10.41 -11.01 -9.19
CA VAL A 384 9.58 -11.68 -8.19
C VAL A 384 8.61 -10.63 -7.64
N PRO A 385 7.30 -10.91 -7.60
CA PRO A 385 6.35 -9.95 -7.08
C PRO A 385 6.57 -9.73 -5.58
N TRP A 386 6.31 -8.50 -5.12
CA TRP A 386 6.56 -8.09 -3.73
C TRP A 386 5.84 -8.94 -2.69
N SER A 387 4.79 -9.68 -3.05
CA SER A 387 4.03 -10.55 -2.14
C SER A 387 4.70 -11.90 -1.87
N VAL A 388 5.77 -12.26 -2.59
CA VAL A 388 6.48 -13.52 -2.33
C VAL A 388 7.18 -13.43 -0.97
N PRO A 389 6.98 -14.43 -0.09
CA PRO A 389 7.58 -14.41 1.22
C PRO A 389 9.10 -14.23 1.19
N PRO A 390 9.69 -13.56 2.21
CA PRO A 390 11.13 -13.55 2.42
C PRO A 390 11.73 -14.96 2.38
N PHE A 391 13.02 -15.06 2.06
CA PHE A 391 13.78 -16.28 1.77
C PHE A 391 13.45 -16.92 0.43
N ILE A 392 12.17 -17.18 0.15
CA ILE A 392 11.74 -17.66 -1.17
C ILE A 392 12.03 -16.59 -2.22
N SER A 393 11.70 -15.33 -1.91
CA SER A 393 11.97 -14.20 -2.80
C SER A 393 13.47 -13.99 -3.05
N GLY A 394 14.31 -14.16 -2.03
CA GLY A 394 15.77 -14.05 -2.16
C GLY A 394 16.37 -15.13 -3.06
N TRP A 395 15.90 -16.36 -2.95
CA TRP A 395 16.35 -17.47 -3.79
C TRP A 395 15.86 -17.33 -5.24
N LEU A 396 14.56 -17.08 -5.44
CA LEU A 396 13.98 -16.92 -6.78
C LEU A 396 14.53 -15.69 -7.50
N GLY A 397 14.62 -14.54 -6.83
CA GLY A 397 15.05 -13.30 -7.46
C GLY A 397 16.52 -13.33 -7.89
N SER A 398 17.36 -14.08 -7.18
CA SER A 398 18.82 -14.10 -7.36
C SER A 398 19.32 -15.12 -8.38
N GLY A 399 18.44 -15.90 -9.00
CA GLY A 399 18.89 -16.99 -9.88
C GLY A 399 19.21 -18.29 -9.16
N GLY A 400 18.64 -18.51 -7.97
CA GLY A 400 18.90 -19.69 -7.16
C GLY A 400 20.11 -19.56 -6.23
N ASP A 401 20.61 -18.34 -5.99
CA ASP A 401 21.74 -18.09 -5.10
C ASP A 401 21.30 -18.07 -3.63
N PHE A 402 21.69 -19.11 -2.88
CA PHE A 402 21.38 -19.22 -1.46
C PHE A 402 22.06 -18.14 -0.59
N ARG A 403 23.12 -17.47 -1.07
CA ARG A 403 23.78 -16.39 -0.33
C ARG A 403 22.82 -15.21 -0.11
N ASN A 404 21.93 -14.94 -1.06
CA ASN A 404 20.90 -13.90 -0.95
C ASN A 404 19.86 -14.25 0.14
N VAL A 405 19.55 -15.53 0.32
CA VAL A 405 18.67 -16.02 1.41
C VAL A 405 19.31 -15.81 2.77
N ILE A 406 20.60 -16.14 2.89
CA ILE A 406 21.36 -15.94 4.12
C ILE A 406 21.41 -14.44 4.47
N LEU A 407 21.64 -13.58 3.47
CA LEU A 407 21.60 -12.14 3.67
C LEU A 407 20.23 -11.68 4.18
N GLN A 408 19.12 -12.14 3.60
CA GLN A 408 17.77 -11.83 4.11
C GLN A 408 17.60 -12.25 5.58
N ALA A 409 18.12 -13.42 5.98
CA ALA A 409 18.02 -13.89 7.35
C ALA A 409 18.83 -13.02 8.32
N VAL A 410 20.06 -12.64 7.93
CA VAL A 410 20.92 -11.74 8.71
C VAL A 410 20.27 -10.37 8.87
N LEU A 411 19.75 -9.80 7.78
CA LEU A 411 19.03 -8.54 7.82
C LEU A 411 17.82 -8.66 8.76
N LEU A 412 16.93 -9.63 8.55
CA LEU A 412 15.75 -9.80 9.40
C LEU A 412 16.09 -9.91 10.90
N ALA A 413 17.14 -10.66 11.25
CA ALA A 413 17.64 -10.75 12.63
C ALA A 413 18.17 -9.41 13.16
N LEU A 414 18.94 -8.67 12.36
CA LEU A 414 19.40 -7.32 12.70
C LEU A 414 18.22 -6.37 12.97
N GLY A 415 17.16 -6.47 12.16
CA GLY A 415 15.94 -5.69 12.36
C GLY A 415 15.24 -5.98 13.66
N VAL A 416 15.14 -7.26 14.04
CA VAL A 416 14.58 -7.66 15.32
C VAL A 416 15.35 -6.97 16.46
N VAL A 417 16.68 -7.00 16.41
CA VAL A 417 17.55 -6.35 17.40
C VAL A 417 17.35 -4.83 17.42
N ILE A 418 17.26 -4.18 16.24
CA ILE A 418 17.06 -2.73 16.14
C ILE A 418 15.68 -2.31 16.65
N TYR A 419 14.61 -3.07 16.36
CA TYR A 419 13.26 -2.74 16.81
C TYR A 419 13.05 -2.93 18.32
N MET A 420 13.76 -3.87 18.95
CA MET A 420 13.59 -4.19 20.37
C MET A 420 13.70 -3.00 21.36
N PRO A 421 14.71 -2.12 21.30
CA PRO A 421 14.80 -0.99 22.22
C PRO A 421 13.64 0.01 22.06
N PHE A 422 13.21 0.28 20.83
CA PHE A 422 12.08 1.18 20.57
C PHE A 422 10.76 0.57 21.02
N LEU A 423 10.56 -0.72 20.75
CA LEU A 423 9.40 -1.47 21.26
C LEU A 423 9.35 -1.42 22.79
N GLN A 424 10.47 -1.68 23.46
CA GLN A 424 10.52 -1.64 24.92
C GLN A 424 10.22 -0.24 25.47
N ALA A 425 10.83 0.80 24.91
CA ALA A 425 10.57 2.16 25.32
C ALA A 425 9.09 2.54 25.10
N TYR A 426 8.49 2.04 24.02
CA TYR A 426 7.08 2.25 23.71
C TYR A 426 6.16 1.58 24.74
N GLU A 427 6.40 0.29 25.04
CA GLU A 427 5.61 -0.44 26.03
C GLU A 427 5.76 0.14 27.44
N ASN A 428 6.97 0.58 27.80
CA ASN A 428 7.22 1.25 29.07
C ASN A 428 6.44 2.56 29.20
N ALA A 429 6.36 3.36 28.13
CA ALA A 429 5.58 4.59 28.11
C ALA A 429 4.07 4.32 28.30
N ILE A 430 3.53 3.30 27.62
CA ILE A 430 2.12 2.88 27.82
C ILE A 430 1.89 2.43 29.26
N MET A 431 2.75 1.56 29.78
CA MET A 431 2.59 1.00 31.12
C MET A 431 2.70 2.09 32.19
N LYS A 432 3.63 3.03 32.04
CA LYS A 432 3.76 4.19 32.92
C LYS A 432 2.48 5.02 32.90
N SER A 433 1.98 5.41 31.72
CA SER A 433 0.75 6.21 31.60
C SER A 433 -0.47 5.47 32.17
N ARG A 434 -0.57 4.15 31.96
CA ARG A 434 -1.65 3.34 32.54
C ARG A 434 -1.56 3.29 34.07
N ASN A 435 -0.37 3.11 34.61
CA ASN A 435 -0.16 3.07 36.05
C ASN A 435 -0.43 4.44 36.69
N GLU A 436 0.00 5.55 36.07
CA GLU A 436 -0.32 6.91 36.51
C GLU A 436 -1.83 7.14 36.57
N LYS A 437 -2.57 6.77 35.51
CA LYS A 437 -4.04 6.84 35.52
C LYS A 437 -4.67 6.04 36.66
N VAL A 438 -4.21 4.80 36.89
CA VAL A 438 -4.71 3.98 37.99
C VAL A 438 -4.37 4.59 39.35
N ILE A 439 -3.19 5.19 39.52
CA ILE A 439 -2.81 5.90 40.74
C ILE A 439 -3.70 7.13 40.95
N ASP A 440 -3.95 7.92 39.90
CA ASP A 440 -4.82 9.10 39.95
C ASP A 440 -6.27 8.70 40.27
N GLU A 441 -6.77 7.61 39.68
CA GLU A 441 -8.09 7.03 39.99
C GLU A 441 -8.18 6.56 41.45
N LEU A 442 -7.15 5.87 41.97
CA LEU A 442 -7.09 5.44 43.38
C LEU A 442 -6.92 6.61 44.35
N ALA A 443 -6.23 7.68 43.94
CA ALA A 443 -6.07 8.89 44.74
C ALA A 443 -7.33 9.77 44.75
N ALA A 444 -8.10 9.74 43.66
CA ALA A 444 -9.39 10.43 43.52
C ALA A 444 -10.57 9.61 44.10
N ALA A 445 -10.38 8.33 44.41
CA ALA A 445 -11.37 7.52 45.10
C ALA A 445 -11.65 8.11 46.50
N PRO A 446 -12.91 8.44 46.85
CA PRO A 446 -13.24 8.97 48.17
C PRO A 446 -12.78 8.01 49.27
N LYS A 447 -12.10 8.53 50.30
CA LYS A 447 -11.66 7.77 51.48
C LYS A 447 -12.77 7.45 52.49
N GLU A 448 -14.03 7.65 52.14
CA GLU A 448 -15.16 7.31 53.00
C GLU A 448 -15.97 6.19 52.36
N GLU A 449 -15.68 4.95 52.77
CA GLU A 449 -16.72 3.91 52.83
C GLU A 449 -17.76 4.37 53.85
N THR A 450 -18.74 5.15 53.38
CA THR A 450 -20.03 5.24 54.04
C THR A 450 -20.73 3.93 53.75
N THR A 451 -20.62 2.97 54.67
CA THR A 451 -21.43 1.75 54.70
C THR A 451 -22.90 2.17 54.79
N LEU A 452 -23.59 2.18 53.65
CA LEU A 452 -25.03 2.40 53.54
C LEU A 452 -25.76 1.10 53.94
N ASP A 453 -25.79 0.82 55.24
CA ASP A 453 -26.43 -0.36 55.83
C ASP A 453 -27.91 -0.13 56.23
N SER A 454 -28.51 0.98 55.82
CA SER A 454 -29.89 1.36 56.20
C SER A 454 -30.88 1.14 55.04
N PRO A 455 -31.91 0.28 55.21
CA PRO A 455 -33.03 0.17 54.28
C PRO A 455 -33.80 1.48 54.05
N ALA A 456 -33.62 2.49 54.91
CA ALA A 456 -34.34 3.76 54.81
C ALA A 456 -33.85 4.66 53.65
N ASP A 457 -32.60 4.48 53.19
CA ASP A 457 -32.00 5.38 52.19
C ASP A 457 -32.41 5.03 50.76
N ILE A 458 -32.83 3.79 50.48
CA ILE A 458 -33.22 3.36 49.14
C ILE A 458 -34.45 4.12 48.62
N HIS A 459 -35.32 4.59 49.51
CA HIS A 459 -36.50 5.41 49.18
C HIS A 459 -36.15 6.81 48.66
N LEU A 460 -34.88 7.25 48.73
CA LEU A 460 -34.43 8.44 48.00
C LEU A 460 -34.51 8.29 46.48
N LEU A 461 -34.65 7.06 46.00
CA LEU A 461 -34.80 6.72 44.59
C LEU A 461 -36.27 6.68 44.15
N ASP A 462 -37.22 6.87 45.06
CA ASP A 462 -38.64 6.84 44.74
C ASP A 462 -39.01 7.90 43.70
N GLY A 463 -39.71 7.47 42.64
CA GLY A 463 -40.10 8.32 41.52
C GLY A 463 -38.97 8.72 40.57
N LYS A 464 -37.74 8.21 40.75
CA LYS A 464 -36.60 8.49 39.84
C LYS A 464 -36.49 7.44 38.73
N THR A 465 -35.75 7.80 37.68
CA THR A 465 -35.48 6.98 36.51
C THR A 465 -33.97 6.85 36.29
N ILE A 466 -33.50 5.60 36.22
CA ILE A 466 -32.12 5.25 35.84
C ILE A 466 -32.13 4.55 34.49
N ILE A 467 -31.37 5.08 33.53
CA ILE A 467 -31.19 4.48 32.22
C ILE A 467 -29.82 3.78 32.16
N LEU A 468 -29.80 2.52 31.72
CA LEU A 468 -28.56 1.79 31.45
C LEU A 468 -28.26 1.78 29.94
N ALA A 469 -27.07 2.20 29.51
CA ALA A 469 -26.70 2.24 28.09
C ALA A 469 -25.57 1.25 27.74
N CYS A 470 -25.74 0.47 26.67
CA CYS A 470 -24.65 -0.29 26.03
C CYS A 470 -24.80 -0.38 24.50
N ASN A 471 -23.80 -0.95 23.82
CA ASN A 471 -23.77 -1.05 22.34
C ASN A 471 -24.86 -1.94 21.73
N GLU A 472 -25.34 -2.97 22.45
CA GLU A 472 -26.30 -3.95 21.91
C GLU A 472 -27.56 -4.14 22.79
N GLY A 473 -27.64 -3.45 23.94
CA GLY A 473 -28.78 -3.50 24.87
C GLY A 473 -28.92 -4.79 25.70
N MET A 474 -28.38 -5.95 25.27
CA MET A 474 -28.64 -7.25 25.94
C MET A 474 -28.07 -7.36 27.36
N SER A 475 -26.78 -7.13 27.57
CA SER A 475 -26.14 -7.33 28.88
C SER A 475 -26.60 -6.29 29.92
N THR A 476 -26.85 -5.05 29.50
CA THR A 476 -27.43 -4.02 30.37
C THR A 476 -28.90 -4.26 30.67
N SER A 477 -29.68 -4.88 29.77
CA SER A 477 -31.07 -5.28 30.08
C SER A 477 -31.13 -6.31 31.20
N LEU A 478 -30.19 -7.25 31.24
CA LEU A 478 -30.11 -8.25 32.30
C LEU A 478 -29.74 -7.60 33.64
N MET A 479 -28.79 -6.66 33.63
CA MET A 479 -28.43 -5.87 34.81
C MET A 479 -29.60 -5.01 35.30
N ALA A 480 -30.28 -4.30 34.41
CA ALA A 480 -31.47 -3.51 34.72
C ALA A 480 -32.57 -4.37 35.35
N SER A 481 -32.78 -5.60 34.85
CA SER A 481 -33.73 -6.54 35.43
C SER A 481 -33.35 -6.95 36.86
N LYS A 482 -32.06 -7.16 37.16
CA LYS A 482 -31.58 -7.49 38.50
C LYS A 482 -31.72 -6.33 39.48
N MET A 483 -31.40 -5.12 39.04
CA MET A 483 -31.60 -3.90 39.83
C MET A 483 -33.08 -3.70 40.14
N ARG A 484 -33.97 -3.89 39.15
CA ARG A 484 -35.42 -3.72 39.32
C ARG A 484 -36.01 -4.74 40.30
N LYS A 485 -35.62 -6.01 40.20
CA LYS A 485 -36.04 -7.04 41.16
C LYS A 485 -35.62 -6.71 42.60
N TYR A 486 -34.44 -6.12 42.77
CA TYR A 486 -33.99 -5.69 44.09
C TYR A 486 -34.82 -4.52 44.61
N THR A 487 -35.05 -3.47 43.82
CA THR A 487 -35.87 -2.33 44.26
C THR A 487 -37.33 -2.71 44.52
N GLU A 488 -37.89 -3.62 43.73
CA GLU A 488 -39.22 -4.21 43.98
C GLU A 488 -39.27 -4.95 45.32
N SER A 489 -38.22 -5.72 45.66
CA SER A 489 -38.15 -6.43 46.96
C SER A 489 -38.07 -5.49 48.17
N GLN A 490 -37.69 -4.23 47.94
CA GLN A 490 -37.58 -3.18 48.97
C GLN A 490 -38.73 -2.17 48.92
N ASN A 491 -39.80 -2.43 48.16
CA ASN A 491 -40.93 -1.51 47.94
C ASN A 491 -40.52 -0.11 47.43
N CYS A 492 -39.44 0.00 46.66
CA CYS A 492 -38.96 1.25 46.07
C CYS A 492 -39.51 1.45 44.64
N THR A 493 -40.04 2.63 44.38
CA THR A 493 -40.68 3.08 43.13
C THR A 493 -39.69 3.63 42.10
N LEU A 494 -38.55 2.96 41.94
CA LEU A 494 -37.50 3.34 40.99
C LEU A 494 -37.74 2.74 39.60
N THR A 495 -37.74 3.58 38.56
CA THR A 495 -37.84 3.15 37.16
C THR A 495 -36.46 2.82 36.61
N ILE A 496 -36.25 1.59 36.15
CA ILE A 496 -34.95 1.13 35.62
C ILE A 496 -35.15 0.39 34.31
N TYR A 497 -34.51 0.84 33.24
CA TYR A 497 -34.49 0.14 31.95
C TYR A 497 -33.20 0.40 31.19
N ALA A 498 -32.97 -0.41 30.17
CA ALA A 498 -31.77 -0.34 29.34
C ALA A 498 -32.11 0.12 27.92
N VAL A 499 -31.23 0.93 27.35
CA VAL A 499 -31.33 1.41 25.97
C VAL A 499 -30.03 1.13 25.21
N ASN A 500 -30.14 1.13 23.89
CA ASN A 500 -28.97 1.21 23.03
C ASN A 500 -28.34 2.60 23.16
N ALA A 501 -27.01 2.70 23.23
CA ALA A 501 -26.32 3.99 23.33
C ALA A 501 -26.72 4.98 22.22
N GLY A 502 -27.00 4.49 21.00
CA GLY A 502 -27.47 5.33 19.88
C GLY A 502 -28.90 5.86 20.02
N ARG A 503 -29.69 5.35 20.99
CA ARG A 503 -31.05 5.84 21.30
C ARG A 503 -31.10 6.76 22.51
N LEU A 504 -29.98 6.91 23.23
CA LEU A 504 -29.92 7.69 24.46
C LEU A 504 -30.36 9.15 24.24
N ALA A 505 -30.03 9.74 23.08
CA ALA A 505 -30.44 11.09 22.69
C ALA A 505 -31.97 11.31 22.61
N GLN A 506 -32.78 10.25 22.52
CA GLN A 506 -34.24 10.33 22.44
C GLN A 506 -34.91 10.17 23.81
N GLU A 507 -34.18 9.65 24.80
CA GLU A 507 -34.75 9.19 26.07
C GLU A 507 -34.05 9.82 27.29
N TYR A 508 -32.97 10.58 27.12
CA TYR A 508 -32.19 11.11 28.25
C TYR A 508 -32.97 12.11 29.12
N GLU A 509 -33.95 12.84 28.56
CA GLU A 509 -34.69 13.88 29.28
C GLU A 509 -35.42 13.34 30.51
N GLN A 510 -35.87 12.08 30.47
CA GLN A 510 -36.57 11.44 31.59
C GLN A 510 -35.63 10.81 32.62
N ALA A 511 -34.31 10.74 32.34
CA ALA A 511 -33.32 10.13 33.22
C ALA A 511 -32.83 11.11 34.29
N GLN A 512 -32.69 10.63 35.53
CA GLN A 512 -31.99 11.34 36.61
C GLN A 512 -30.60 10.75 36.88
N LEU A 513 -30.27 9.60 36.27
CA LEU A 513 -28.93 9.03 36.24
C LEU A 513 -28.78 8.12 35.02
N ILE A 514 -27.66 8.23 34.32
CA ILE A 514 -27.30 7.33 33.21
C ILE A 514 -26.11 6.48 33.61
N LEU A 515 -26.30 5.16 33.57
CA LEU A 515 -25.29 4.16 33.88
C LEU A 515 -24.78 3.48 32.60
N LEU A 516 -23.48 3.63 32.32
CA LEU A 516 -22.84 3.06 31.13
C LEU A 516 -22.32 1.66 31.42
N GLY A 517 -22.55 0.72 30.50
CA GLY A 517 -21.86 -0.57 30.55
C GLY A 517 -20.33 -0.38 30.52
N PRO A 518 -19.53 -1.26 31.14
CA PRO A 518 -18.07 -1.10 31.23
C PRO A 518 -17.36 -0.91 29.88
N GLN A 519 -17.94 -1.44 28.79
CA GLN A 519 -17.39 -1.30 27.45
C GLN A 519 -17.49 0.14 26.91
N LEU A 520 -18.38 0.97 27.46
CA LEU A 520 -18.60 2.36 27.05
C LEU A 520 -18.04 3.38 28.04
N ALA A 521 -17.28 2.95 29.05
CA ALA A 521 -16.71 3.87 30.04
C ALA A 521 -15.87 4.99 29.39
N TYR A 522 -15.18 4.70 28.28
CA TYR A 522 -14.38 5.69 27.55
C TYR A 522 -15.22 6.79 26.88
N LEU A 523 -16.53 6.61 26.74
CA LEU A 523 -17.47 7.58 26.13
C LEU A 523 -18.18 8.47 27.17
N GLN A 524 -17.88 8.32 28.46
CA GLN A 524 -18.58 9.01 29.54
C GLN A 524 -18.63 10.54 29.34
N GLU A 525 -17.49 11.18 29.08
CA GLU A 525 -17.42 12.63 28.87
C GLU A 525 -18.17 13.06 27.61
N THR A 526 -18.05 12.28 26.53
CA THR A 526 -18.75 12.56 25.26
C THR A 526 -20.26 12.52 25.45
N ILE A 527 -20.78 11.48 26.11
CA ILE A 527 -22.22 11.34 26.36
C ILE A 527 -22.72 12.43 27.31
N ALA A 528 -21.95 12.78 28.35
CA ALA A 528 -22.31 13.86 29.26
C ALA A 528 -22.42 15.22 28.54
N GLN A 529 -21.53 15.48 27.57
CA GLN A 529 -21.60 16.67 26.72
C GLN A 529 -22.79 16.62 25.75
N ASP A 530 -23.05 15.47 25.12
CA ASP A 530 -24.13 15.30 24.15
C ASP A 530 -25.52 15.53 24.76
N ILE A 531 -25.71 15.19 26.05
CA ILE A 531 -26.95 15.46 26.79
C ILE A 531 -26.93 16.83 27.49
N ASN A 532 -25.96 17.69 27.19
CA ASN A 532 -25.77 19.01 27.81
C ASN A 532 -25.73 18.96 29.35
N HIS A 533 -25.10 17.92 29.92
CA HIS A 533 -25.02 17.68 31.36
C HIS A 533 -26.38 17.61 32.09
N HIS A 534 -27.44 17.17 31.40
CA HIS A 534 -28.80 17.03 31.96
C HIS A 534 -28.87 16.21 33.26
N CYS A 535 -28.10 15.12 33.33
CA CYS A 535 -27.98 14.31 34.54
C CYS A 535 -26.59 13.66 34.63
N PRO A 536 -26.20 13.12 35.80
CA PRO A 536 -24.92 12.43 35.95
C PRO A 536 -24.83 11.21 35.01
N VAL A 537 -23.66 11.04 34.39
CA VAL A 537 -23.32 9.88 33.55
C VAL A 537 -22.13 9.17 34.20
N ALA A 538 -22.29 7.89 34.54
CA ALA A 538 -21.25 7.12 35.23
C ALA A 538 -21.15 5.69 34.68
N PRO A 539 -19.95 5.10 34.56
CA PRO A 539 -19.80 3.69 34.24
C PRO A 539 -20.21 2.81 35.43
N ILE A 540 -20.84 1.67 35.15
CA ILE A 540 -21.10 0.64 36.15
C ILE A 540 -19.77 -0.03 36.50
N ASP A 541 -19.53 -0.25 37.80
CA ASP A 541 -18.37 -1.00 38.27
C ASP A 541 -18.26 -2.37 37.55
N PRO A 542 -17.10 -2.71 36.95
CA PRO A 542 -16.93 -3.96 36.21
C PRO A 542 -17.18 -5.22 37.05
N GLN A 543 -16.93 -5.19 38.36
CA GLN A 543 -17.17 -6.31 39.26
C GLN A 543 -18.68 -6.50 39.52
N HIS A 544 -19.42 -5.41 39.75
CA HIS A 544 -20.89 -5.47 39.88
C HIS A 544 -21.54 -5.94 38.58
N PHE A 545 -21.07 -5.42 37.44
CA PHE A 545 -21.61 -5.75 36.13
C PHE A 545 -21.33 -7.20 35.71
N SER A 546 -20.12 -7.72 35.97
CA SER A 546 -19.77 -9.11 35.64
C SER A 546 -20.50 -10.15 36.50
N LYS A 547 -20.77 -9.83 37.76
CA LYS A 547 -21.54 -10.69 38.67
C LYS A 547 -23.07 -10.52 38.54
N LEU A 548 -23.52 -9.55 37.73
CA LEU A 548 -24.93 -9.14 37.63
C LEU A 548 -25.53 -8.81 39.01
N ASP A 549 -24.76 -8.10 39.83
CA ASP A 549 -25.09 -7.74 41.20
C ASP A 549 -26.00 -6.51 41.24
N GLY A 550 -27.31 -6.76 41.12
CA GLY A 550 -28.35 -5.73 41.16
C GLY A 550 -28.33 -4.89 42.45
N PRO A 551 -28.29 -5.51 43.66
CA PRO A 551 -28.21 -4.78 44.92
C PRO A 551 -27.02 -3.82 45.00
N ALA A 552 -25.80 -4.30 44.69
CA ALA A 552 -24.60 -3.47 44.75
C ALA A 552 -24.63 -2.32 43.74
N ALA A 553 -25.20 -2.54 42.55
CA ALA A 553 -25.36 -1.47 41.57
C ALA A 553 -26.41 -0.42 41.96
N VAL A 554 -27.49 -0.82 42.64
CA VAL A 554 -28.48 0.14 43.17
C VAL A 554 -27.90 0.95 44.32
N GLN A 555 -27.13 0.32 45.22
CA GLN A 555 -26.43 1.03 46.29
C GLN A 555 -25.38 2.01 45.73
N ALA A 556 -24.63 1.62 44.70
CA ALA A 556 -23.70 2.51 44.04
C ALA A 556 -24.44 3.70 43.38
N ALA A 557 -25.58 3.44 42.71
CA ALA A 557 -26.41 4.48 42.12
C ALA A 557 -26.98 5.47 43.15
N LEU A 558 -27.32 4.98 44.35
CA LEU A 558 -27.86 5.80 45.44
C LEU A 558 -26.92 6.93 45.84
N THR A 559 -25.59 6.71 45.78
CA THR A 559 -24.59 7.73 46.13
C THR A 559 -24.69 9.01 45.28
N PHE A 560 -25.17 8.92 44.04
CA PHE A 560 -25.37 10.08 43.15
C PHE A 560 -26.54 10.97 43.60
N PHE A 561 -27.52 10.39 44.28
CA PHE A 561 -28.71 11.09 44.74
C PHE A 561 -28.59 11.59 46.18
N ILE A 562 -27.68 11.03 46.97
CA ILE A 562 -27.34 11.56 48.30
C ILE A 562 -26.52 12.85 48.15
N LYS A 563 -25.60 12.92 47.18
CA LYS A 563 -24.80 14.13 46.90
C LYS A 563 -25.60 15.34 46.41
N GLU A 564 -26.83 15.16 45.91
CA GLU A 564 -27.72 16.27 45.53
C GLU A 564 -28.32 17.03 46.73
N LYS A 565 -28.30 16.45 47.95
CA LYS A 565 -28.89 17.04 49.16
C LYS A 565 -27.91 17.79 50.06
N SER A 566 -26.60 17.71 49.79
CA SER A 566 -25.53 18.31 50.61
C SER A 566 -25.05 19.65 50.08
#